data_AF-A0A1I8PEI4-F1
#
_entry.id   AF-A0A1I8PEI4-F1
#
_cell.length_a   1.000
_cell.length_b   1.000
_cell.length_c   1.000
_cell.angle_alpha   90.00
_cell.angle_beta   90.00
_cell.angle_gamma   90.00
#
_symmetry.space_group_name_H-M   'P 1'
#
loop_
_entity.id
_entity.type
_entity.pdbx_description
1 polymer ?
#
loop_
_entity_poly.entity_id
_entity_poly.type
_entity_poly.pdbx_seq_one_letter_code
_entity_poly.pdbx_strand_id
1 'polypeptide(L)'
;MSSLGGSKDETPERKTVATTSDQPAVEDNYDDEPDETLGERIMGLAEMFPQPLRNFTGSLFDLTTSSIKGFYKFSCNASWIFFTSSVILFAPVIFETERAQMEEMQKTQQKQVLLGPGSAMSAVGAPPELPLIR
;
A
#
# COMPACT_ATOMS: atom_id res chain seq x y z
N MET A 1 79.67 8.33 16.81
CA MET A 1 79.72 6.85 16.74
C MET A 1 79.33 6.32 18.11
N SER A 2 78.35 5.46 18.34
CA SER A 2 77.15 5.08 17.60
C SER A 2 76.21 4.55 18.69
N SER A 3 74.99 5.11 18.73
CA SER A 3 73.90 4.67 19.58
C SER A 3 73.43 3.29 19.12
N LEU A 4 73.38 2.30 20.01
CA LEU A 4 72.52 1.13 19.85
C LEU A 4 72.04 0.65 21.21
N GLY A 5 70.93 1.26 21.66
CA GLY A 5 70.00 0.59 22.56
C GLY A 5 69.35 -0.57 21.82
N GLY A 6 69.71 -1.79 22.16
CA GLY A 6 69.05 -2.99 21.69
C GLY A 6 67.80 -3.23 22.51
N SER A 7 66.65 -2.74 22.04
CA SER A 7 65.33 -3.15 22.51
C SER A 7 65.23 -4.67 22.41
N LYS A 8 64.98 -5.33 23.54
CA LYS A 8 64.80 -6.78 23.61
C LYS A 8 63.33 -7.04 23.33
N ASP A 9 62.96 -7.00 22.06
CA ASP A 9 61.62 -7.37 21.60
C ASP A 9 61.47 -8.90 21.72
N GLU A 10 60.96 -9.37 22.86
CA GLU A 10 60.48 -10.75 23.01
C GLU A 10 59.14 -10.90 22.29
N THR A 11 59.21 -11.15 20.99
CA THR A 11 58.08 -11.70 20.21
C THR A 11 58.02 -13.20 20.52
N PRO A 12 56.86 -13.76 20.94
CA PRO A 12 56.77 -15.21 21.07
C PRO A 12 56.83 -15.83 19.66
N GLU A 13 57.94 -16.49 19.37
CA GLU A 13 58.11 -17.30 18.18
C GLU A 13 56.98 -18.32 18.07
N ARG A 14 56.30 -18.30 16.92
CA ARG A 14 55.39 -19.35 16.48
C ARG A 14 56.19 -20.64 16.33
N LYS A 15 56.17 -21.48 17.37
CA LYS A 15 56.70 -22.84 17.33
C LYS A 15 55.93 -23.63 16.27
N THR A 16 56.51 -23.74 15.08
CA THR A 16 56.15 -24.74 14.08
C THR A 16 56.48 -26.11 14.66
N VAL A 17 55.52 -26.70 15.38
CA VAL A 17 55.59 -28.08 15.82
C VAL A 17 55.26 -28.93 14.60
N ALA A 18 56.29 -29.38 13.90
CA ALA A 18 56.22 -30.57 13.08
C ALA A 18 56.04 -31.77 14.00
N THR A 19 54.80 -32.07 14.35
CA THR A 19 54.40 -33.41 14.81
C THR A 19 53.80 -34.11 13.61
N THR A 20 54.62 -34.93 12.97
CA THR A 20 54.16 -36.05 12.14
C THR A 20 53.37 -37.00 13.02
N SER A 21 52.05 -36.88 13.00
CA SER A 21 51.13 -37.95 13.36
C SER A 21 50.03 -37.91 12.32
N ASP A 22 50.08 -38.88 11.43
CA ASP A 22 49.09 -39.31 10.44
C ASP A 22 47.66 -38.82 10.76
N GLN A 23 47.29 -37.66 10.20
CA GLN A 23 45.90 -37.30 9.96
C GLN A 23 45.76 -37.24 8.43
N PRO A 24 44.71 -37.83 7.84
CA PRO A 24 44.44 -37.57 6.45
C PRO A 24 44.27 -36.06 6.32
N ALA A 25 45.06 -35.44 5.45
CA ALA A 25 44.72 -34.13 4.92
C ALA A 25 43.38 -34.36 4.20
N VAL A 26 42.29 -34.08 4.89
CA VAL A 26 41.01 -33.85 4.23
C VAL A 26 41.28 -32.60 3.41
N GLU A 27 41.52 -32.77 2.11
CA GLU A 27 41.16 -31.71 1.17
C GLU A 27 39.67 -31.50 1.42
N ASP A 28 39.34 -30.53 2.28
CA ASP A 28 37.99 -30.03 2.41
C ASP A 28 37.65 -29.45 1.03
N ASN A 29 37.05 -30.29 0.19
CA ASN A 29 36.50 -29.89 -1.08
C ASN A 29 35.26 -29.04 -0.76
N TYR A 30 35.50 -27.75 -0.45
CA TYR A 30 34.46 -26.73 -0.24
C TYR A 30 33.59 -26.50 -1.50
N ASP A 31 33.80 -27.26 -2.58
CA ASP A 31 33.03 -27.24 -3.82
C ASP A 31 31.78 -28.16 -3.74
N ASP A 32 31.70 -29.02 -2.71
CA ASP A 32 30.55 -29.91 -2.43
C ASP A 32 29.59 -29.36 -1.34
N GLU A 33 29.84 -28.15 -0.81
CA GLU A 33 28.91 -27.49 0.10
C GLU A 33 27.69 -26.95 -0.69
N PRO A 34 26.45 -27.31 -0.33
CA PRO A 34 25.28 -26.77 -1.01
C PRO A 34 25.23 -25.25 -0.83
N ASP A 35 24.90 -24.52 -1.90
CA ASP A 35 24.75 -23.07 -1.88
C ASP A 35 23.82 -22.64 -0.73
N GLU A 36 24.38 -21.97 0.28
CA GLU A 36 23.62 -21.45 1.41
C GLU A 36 22.49 -20.54 0.93
N THR A 37 21.28 -20.77 1.41
CA THR A 37 20.16 -19.91 1.10
C THR A 37 20.30 -18.56 1.81
N LEU A 38 19.74 -17.49 1.23
CA LEU A 38 19.65 -16.19 1.91
C LEU A 38 18.96 -16.29 3.27
N GLY A 39 18.02 -17.24 3.44
CA GLY A 39 17.34 -17.51 4.70
C GLY A 39 18.28 -18.09 5.76
N GLU A 40 19.15 -19.03 5.40
CA GLU A 40 20.15 -19.61 6.30
C GLU A 40 21.19 -18.58 6.70
N ARG A 41 21.63 -17.73 5.76
CA ARG A 41 22.52 -16.61 6.07
C ARG A 41 21.90 -15.63 7.05
N ILE A 42 20.63 -15.24 6.83
CA ILE A 42 19.91 -14.34 7.75
C ILE A 42 19.68 -15.02 9.10
N MET A 43 19.38 -16.32 9.12
CA MET A 43 19.18 -17.10 10.34
C MET A 43 20.48 -17.22 11.15
N GLY A 44 21.61 -17.54 10.50
CA GLY A 44 22.93 -17.57 11.11
C GLY A 44 23.38 -16.19 11.59
N LEU A 45 23.13 -15.13 10.82
CA LEU A 45 23.40 -13.76 11.26
C LEU A 45 22.54 -13.39 12.47
N ALA A 46 21.28 -13.84 12.49
CA ALA A 46 20.41 -13.65 13.63
C ALA A 46 21.01 -14.33 14.89
N GLU A 47 21.78 -15.42 14.77
CA GLU A 47 22.33 -16.17 15.92
C GLU A 47 23.38 -15.39 16.69
N MET A 48 23.98 -14.38 16.08
CA MET A 48 24.90 -13.48 16.77
C MET A 48 24.19 -12.47 17.68
N PHE A 49 22.86 -12.32 17.60
CA PHE A 49 22.09 -11.36 18.39
C PHE A 49 21.48 -11.96 19.66
N PRO A 50 21.37 -11.18 20.75
CA PRO A 50 20.84 -11.66 22.02
C PRO A 50 19.35 -12.00 21.94
N GLN A 51 18.94 -13.03 22.70
CA GLN A 51 17.57 -13.56 22.78
C GLN A 51 16.46 -12.49 22.88
N PRO A 52 16.58 -11.42 23.70
CA PRO A 52 15.55 -10.40 23.81
C PRO A 52 15.27 -9.66 22.49
N LEU A 53 16.29 -9.45 21.66
CA LEU A 53 16.16 -8.75 20.37
C LEU A 53 15.38 -9.60 19.36
N ARG A 54 15.67 -10.91 19.32
CA ARG A 54 14.94 -11.88 18.48
C ARG A 54 13.48 -12.01 18.89
N ASN A 55 13.21 -12.10 20.19
CA ASN A 55 11.84 -12.17 20.73
C ASN A 55 11.06 -10.89 20.46
N PHE A 56 11.72 -9.73 20.53
CA PHE A 56 11.09 -8.45 20.19
C PHE A 56 10.73 -8.37 18.70
N THR A 57 11.64 -8.73 17.79
CA THR A 57 11.35 -8.78 16.35
C THR A 57 10.23 -9.77 16.02
N GLY A 58 10.22 -10.94 16.66
CA GLY A 58 9.12 -11.91 16.55
C GLY A 58 7.79 -11.32 17.04
N SER A 59 7.79 -10.67 18.21
CA SER A 59 6.60 -10.01 18.75
C SER A 59 6.11 -8.86 17.87
N LEU A 60 7.01 -8.11 17.22
CA LEU A 60 6.64 -7.06 16.26
C LEU A 60 6.02 -7.66 15.00
N PHE A 61 6.57 -8.77 14.51
CA PHE A 61 6.02 -9.48 13.36
C PHE A 61 4.64 -10.06 13.66
N ASP A 62 4.46 -10.65 14.85
CA ASP A 62 3.17 -11.16 15.32
C ASP A 62 2.16 -10.03 15.55
N LEU A 63 2.59 -8.92 16.15
CA LEU A 63 1.77 -7.71 16.31
C LEU A 63 1.33 -7.17 14.96
N THR A 64 2.24 -7.09 13.98
CA THR A 64 1.96 -6.60 12.63
C THR A 64 0.97 -7.52 11.93
N THR A 65 1.21 -8.83 11.97
CA THR A 65 0.35 -9.83 11.34
C THR A 65 -1.05 -9.85 11.98
N SER A 66 -1.12 -9.75 13.30
CA SER A 66 -2.37 -9.65 14.05
C SER A 66 -3.09 -8.34 13.74
N SER A 67 -2.36 -7.23 13.66
CA SER A 67 -2.91 -5.92 13.31
C SER A 67 -3.51 -5.93 11.91
N ILE A 68 -2.81 -6.46 10.90
CA ILE A 68 -3.32 -6.55 9.54
C ILE A 68 -4.62 -7.38 9.49
N LYS A 69 -4.64 -8.54 10.16
CA LYS A 69 -5.84 -9.38 10.26
C LYS A 69 -6.99 -8.64 10.97
N GLY A 70 -6.69 -7.94 12.06
CA GLY A 70 -7.65 -7.14 12.83
C GLY A 70 -8.20 -5.97 12.02
N PHE A 71 -7.34 -5.18 11.38
CA PHE A 71 -7.72 -4.06 10.53
C PHE A 71 -8.55 -4.51 9.33
N TYR A 72 -8.21 -5.65 8.70
CA TYR A 72 -9.01 -6.20 7.61
C TYR A 72 -10.43 -6.55 8.07
N LYS A 73 -10.55 -7.30 9.18
CA LYS A 73 -11.86 -7.67 9.76
C LYS A 73 -12.64 -6.44 10.23
N PHE A 74 -11.98 -5.50 10.88
CA PHE A 74 -12.56 -4.23 11.29
C PHE A 74 -13.05 -3.42 10.09
N SER A 75 -12.26 -3.30 9.03
CA SER A 75 -12.62 -2.56 7.81
C SER A 75 -13.81 -3.18 7.10
N CYS A 76 -13.86 -4.52 6.98
CA CYS A 76 -15.03 -5.21 6.43
C CYS A 76 -16.29 -4.96 7.27
N ASN A 77 -16.20 -5.05 8.60
CA ASN A 77 -17.37 -4.83 9.47
C ASN A 77 -17.79 -3.35 9.50
N ALA A 78 -16.82 -2.43 9.59
CA ALA A 78 -17.07 -1.01 9.60
C ALA A 78 -17.66 -0.53 8.27
N SER A 79 -17.13 -0.99 7.14
CA SER A 79 -17.69 -0.65 5.81
C SER A 79 -19.10 -1.20 5.64
N TRP A 80 -19.38 -2.42 6.12
CA TRP A 80 -20.74 -2.97 6.13
C TRP A 80 -21.70 -2.10 6.95
N ILE A 81 -21.34 -1.75 8.18
CA ILE A 81 -22.19 -0.91 9.05
C ILE A 81 -22.36 0.49 8.44
N PHE A 82 -21.28 1.11 7.99
CA PHE A 82 -21.31 2.44 7.38
C PHE A 82 -22.20 2.46 6.14
N PHE A 83 -22.03 1.50 5.23
CA PHE A 83 -22.80 1.45 3.99
C PHE A 83 -24.28 1.15 4.25
N THR A 84 -24.57 0.15 5.09
CA THR A 84 -25.97 -0.19 5.44
C THR A 84 -26.66 0.95 6.18
N SER A 85 -25.97 1.58 7.13
CA SER A 85 -26.49 2.75 7.85
C SER A 85 -26.69 3.94 6.92
N SER A 86 -25.73 4.21 6.03
CA SER A 86 -25.82 5.27 5.02
C SER A 86 -27.06 5.09 4.14
N VAL A 87 -27.28 3.89 3.61
CA VAL A 87 -28.45 3.59 2.76
C VAL A 87 -29.77 3.84 3.49
N ILE A 88 -29.90 3.44 4.76
CA ILE A 88 -31.14 3.64 5.53
C ILE A 88 -31.42 5.13 5.77
N LEU A 89 -30.38 5.94 6.01
CA LEU A 89 -30.52 7.38 6.25
C LEU A 89 -30.77 8.17 4.96
N PHE A 90 -30.14 7.78 3.86
CA PHE A 90 -30.31 8.47 2.59
C PHE A 90 -31.59 8.09 1.86
N ALA A 91 -32.17 6.91 2.10
CA ALA A 91 -33.41 6.50 1.43
C ALA A 91 -34.56 7.53 1.57
N PRO A 92 -34.92 8.03 2.77
CA PRO A 92 -35.94 9.09 2.91
C PRO A 92 -35.55 10.40 2.23
N VAL A 93 -34.28 10.82 2.35
CA VAL A 93 -33.77 12.06 1.76
C VAL A 93 -33.87 12.00 0.24
N ILE A 94 -33.52 10.87 -0.36
CA ILE A 94 -33.62 10.65 -1.80
C ILE A 94 -35.09 10.77 -2.24
N PHE A 95 -36.03 10.15 -1.53
CA PHE A 95 -37.47 10.27 -1.86
C PHE A 95 -37.97 11.72 -1.80
N GLU A 96 -37.54 12.51 -0.81
CA GLU A 96 -37.90 13.92 -0.76
C GLU A 96 -37.32 14.71 -1.93
N THR A 97 -36.04 14.47 -2.28
CA THR A 97 -35.39 15.14 -3.41
C THR A 97 -35.98 14.74 -4.77
N GLU A 98 -36.37 13.47 -4.95
CA GLU A 98 -37.02 13.00 -6.17
C GLU A 98 -38.42 13.57 -6.32
N ARG A 99 -39.17 13.71 -5.22
CA ARG A 99 -40.50 14.34 -5.27
C ARG A 99 -40.42 15.82 -5.66
N ALA A 100 -39.44 16.54 -5.11
CA ALA A 100 -39.19 17.94 -5.49
C ALA A 100 -38.77 18.07 -6.97
N GLN A 101 -37.88 17.19 -7.44
CA GLN A 101 -37.47 17.12 -8.85
C GLN A 101 -38.64 16.78 -9.78
N MET A 102 -39.52 15.85 -9.40
CA MET A 102 -40.64 15.43 -10.24
C MET A 102 -41.67 16.57 -10.40
N GLU A 103 -41.92 17.36 -9.37
CA GLU A 103 -42.81 18.53 -9.44
C GLU A 103 -42.26 19.64 -10.35
N GLU A 104 -40.95 19.89 -10.31
CA GLU A 104 -40.29 20.87 -11.20
C GLU A 104 -40.23 20.38 -12.65
N MET A 105 -39.96 19.08 -12.86
CA MET A 105 -39.94 18.47 -14.18
C MET A 105 -41.33 18.47 -14.81
N GLN A 106 -42.39 18.17 -14.05
CA GLN A 106 -43.76 18.23 -14.54
C GLN A 106 -44.21 19.66 -14.86
N LYS A 107 -43.85 20.66 -14.03
CA LYS A 107 -44.09 22.08 -14.37
C LYS A 107 -43.37 22.50 -15.65
N THR A 108 -42.17 21.99 -15.87
CA THR A 108 -41.37 22.28 -17.07
C THR A 108 -41.99 21.62 -18.30
N GLN A 109 -42.40 20.35 -18.21
CA GLN A 109 -43.12 19.61 -19.25
C GLN A 109 -44.47 20.24 -19.59
N GLN A 110 -45.26 20.64 -18.59
CA GLN A 110 -46.52 21.35 -18.80
C GLN A 110 -46.30 22.69 -19.50
N LYS A 111 -45.27 23.46 -19.12
CA LYS A 111 -44.90 24.69 -19.83
C LYS A 111 -44.48 24.40 -21.27
N GLN A 112 -43.72 23.33 -21.53
CA GLN A 112 -43.28 22.96 -22.88
C GLN A 112 -44.40 22.43 -23.78
N VAL A 113 -45.37 21.70 -23.22
CA VAL A 113 -46.55 21.20 -23.95
C VAL A 113 -47.60 22.29 -24.17
N LEU A 114 -47.82 23.16 -23.17
CA LEU A 114 -48.79 24.27 -23.28
C LEU A 114 -48.27 25.40 -24.19
N LEU A 115 -46.96 25.57 -24.27
CA LEU A 115 -46.33 26.48 -25.23
C LEU A 115 -46.13 25.81 -26.60
N GLY A 116 -46.01 24.48 -26.65
CA GLY A 116 -45.70 23.74 -27.87
C GLY A 116 -44.40 24.23 -28.56
N PRO A 117 -43.87 23.49 -29.53
CA PRO A 117 -42.78 23.98 -30.37
C PRO A 117 -43.10 25.25 -31.19
N GLY A 118 -44.32 25.81 -31.10
CA GLY A 118 -44.82 26.89 -31.96
C GLY A 118 -45.00 28.27 -31.31
N SER A 119 -45.09 28.40 -29.99
CA SER A 119 -45.39 29.72 -29.36
C SER A 119 -44.20 30.68 -29.32
N ALA A 120 -42.95 30.17 -29.33
CA ALA A 120 -41.77 31.02 -29.52
C ALA A 120 -41.64 31.55 -30.95
N MET A 121 -42.24 30.87 -31.94
CA MET A 121 -42.28 31.32 -33.34
C MET A 121 -43.46 32.25 -33.63
N SER A 122 -44.50 32.26 -32.79
CA SER A 122 -45.66 33.16 -32.97
C SER A 122 -45.45 34.56 -32.36
N ALA A 123 -44.45 34.75 -31.50
CA ALA A 123 -44.11 36.06 -30.92
C ALA A 123 -43.10 36.86 -31.76
N VAL A 124 -42.40 36.24 -32.71
CA VAL A 124 -41.72 36.94 -33.81
C VAL A 124 -42.75 37.16 -34.90
N GLY A 125 -43.64 38.13 -34.62
CA GLY A 125 -44.69 38.56 -35.50
C GLY A 125 -44.17 38.93 -36.88
N ALA A 126 -44.97 38.52 -37.87
CA ALA A 126 -45.25 39.23 -39.12
C ALA A 126 -44.07 40.00 -39.76
N PRO A 127 -43.49 39.52 -40.88
CA PRO A 127 -42.82 40.46 -41.76
C PRO A 127 -43.87 41.49 -42.24
N PRO A 128 -43.65 42.79 -42.04
CA PRO A 128 -44.58 43.83 -42.48
C PRO A 128 -44.71 43.78 -44.00
N GLU A 129 -45.95 43.93 -44.47
CA GLU A 129 -46.30 43.98 -45.88
C GLU A 129 -45.48 45.02 -46.64
N LEU A 130 -45.09 44.65 -47.87
CA LEU A 130 -44.29 45.42 -48.81
C LEU A 130 -45.05 46.64 -49.36
N PRO A 131 -44.38 47.78 -49.63
CA PRO A 131 -44.78 48.63 -50.74
C PRO A 131 -44.08 48.16 -52.02
N LEU A 132 -44.87 47.74 -53.02
CA LEU A 132 -44.44 47.57 -54.40
C LEU A 132 -44.08 48.94 -54.98
N ILE A 133 -42.81 49.15 -55.35
CA ILE A 133 -42.36 50.28 -56.16
C ILE A 133 -41.79 49.71 -57.46
N ARG A 134 -42.39 50.16 -58.55
CA ARG A 134 -42.08 49.92 -59.97
C ARG A 134 -40.67 50.39 -60.33
#